data_AF-A0A2V8DBD1-F1
#
_entry.id   AF-A0A2V8DBD1-F1
#
_cell.length_a   1.000
_cell.length_b   1.000
_cell.length_c   1.000
_cell.angle_alpha   90.00
_cell.angle_beta   90.00
_cell.angle_gamma   90.00
#
_symmetry.space_group_name_H-M   'P 1'
#
loop_
_entity.id
_entity.type
_entity.pdbx_description
1 polymer ?
#
loop_
_entity_poly.entity_id
_entity_poly.type
_entity_poly.pdbx_seq_one_letter_code
_entity_poly.pdbx_strand_id
1 'polypeptide(L)' 'METLWKDILFSIRSLRKNPGFTAAVVLTLALGIGANTAIFSVCDAVLLKPLPYSDPDRIVMLWEQ' A
#
# COMPACT_ATOMS: atom_id res chain seq x y z
N MET A 1 -16.74 -24.92 -6.88
CA MET A 1 -15.44 -24.44 -6.33
C MET A 1 -14.24 -24.90 -7.16
N GLU A 2 -14.27 -26.07 -7.79
CA GLU A 2 -13.16 -26.58 -8.62
C GLU A 2 -12.82 -25.70 -9.83
N THR A 3 -13.82 -25.00 -10.39
CA THR A 3 -13.66 -24.04 -11.49
C THR A 3 -12.82 -22.83 -11.08
N LEU A 4 -13.14 -22.19 -9.94
CA LEU A 4 -12.40 -21.02 -9.45
C LEU A 4 -10.91 -21.32 -9.24
N TRP A 5 -10.60 -22.50 -8.71
CA TRP A 5 -9.22 -22.93 -8.51
C TRP A 5 -8.47 -23.12 -9.84
N LYS A 6 -9.14 -23.71 -10.84
CA LYS A 6 -8.62 -23.86 -12.20
C LYS A 6 -8.41 -22.50 -12.88
N ASP A 7 -9.33 -21.56 -12.70
CA ASP A 7 -9.24 -20.22 -13.29
C ASP A 7 -8.05 -19.43 -12.73
N ILE A 8 -7.78 -19.52 -11.41
CA ILE A 8 -6.61 -18.90 -10.78
C ILE A 8 -5.31 -19.51 -11.32
N LEU A 9 -5.21 -20.83 -11.36
CA LEU A 9 -4.04 -21.54 -11.90
C LEU A 9 -3.80 -21.21 -13.37
N PHE A 10 -4.87 -21.15 -14.16
CA PHE A 10 -4.81 -20.80 -15.57
C PHE A 10 -4.36 -19.35 -15.77
N SER A 11 -4.85 -18.42 -14.95
CA SER A 11 -4.46 -17.01 -14.97
C SER A 11 -2.99 -16.81 -14.61
N ILE A 12 -2.49 -17.49 -13.58
CA ILE A 12 -1.06 -17.49 -13.20
C ILE A 12 -0.18 -18.01 -14.33
N ARG A 13 -0.62 -19.09 -15.01
CA ARG A 13 0.09 -19.64 -16.17
C ARG A 13 0.07 -18.69 -17.36
N SER A 14 -1.03 -17.95 -17.56
CA SER A 14 -1.15 -16.92 -18.59
C SER A 14 -0.21 -15.72 -18.31
N LEU A 15 -0.12 -15.27 -17.06
CA LEU A 15 0.82 -14.23 -16.61
C LEU A 15 2.28 -14.65 -16.84
N ARG A 16 2.65 -15.91 -16.59
CA ARG A 16 4.00 -16.43 -16.89
C ARG A 16 4.30 -16.54 -18.40
N LYS A 17 3.28 -16.55 -19.26
CA LYS A 17 3.46 -16.64 -20.72
C LYS A 17 3.88 -15.32 -21.35
N ASN A 18 3.51 -14.18 -20.76
CA ASN A 18 3.83 -12.84 -21.23
C ASN A 18 4.57 -12.02 -20.14
N PRO A 19 5.79 -12.41 -19.76
CA PRO A 19 6.49 -11.87 -18.60
C PRO A 19 6.76 -10.36 -18.70
N GLY A 20 6.97 -9.82 -19.91
CA GLY A 20 7.23 -8.39 -20.11
C GLY A 20 6.04 -7.51 -19.73
N PHE A 21 4.84 -7.88 -20.18
CA PHE A 21 3.61 -7.15 -19.82
C PHE A 21 3.31 -7.27 -18.33
N THR A 22 3.41 -8.49 -17.79
CA THR A 22 3.21 -8.72 -16.35
C THR A 22 4.19 -7.90 -15.50
N ALA A 23 5.46 -7.82 -15.88
CA ALA A 23 6.45 -7.01 -15.17
C ALA A 23 6.08 -5.52 -15.21
N ALA A 24 5.69 -4.98 -16.36
CA ALA A 24 5.27 -3.58 -16.48
C ALA A 24 4.04 -3.25 -15.60
N VAL A 25 3.05 -4.15 -15.57
CA VAL A 25 1.86 -4.01 -14.73
C VAL A 25 2.22 -4.07 -13.25
N VAL A 26 3.04 -5.05 -12.84
CA VAL A 26 3.50 -5.19 -11.45
C VAL A 26 4.29 -3.98 -11.00
N LEU A 27 5.20 -3.47 -11.83
CA LEU A 27 5.98 -2.26 -11.54
C LEU A 27 5.08 -1.03 -11.39
N THR A 28 4.11 -0.86 -12.30
CA THR A 28 3.16 0.26 -12.24
C THR A 28 2.32 0.20 -10.95
N LEU A 29 1.80 -0.98 -10.60
CA LEU A 29 1.07 -1.20 -9.35
C LEU A 29 1.95 -0.94 -8.12
N ALA A 30 3.16 -1.49 -8.10
CA ALA A 30 4.10 -1.30 -7.00
C ALA A 30 4.49 0.17 -6.82
N LEU A 31 4.70 0.90 -7.91
CA LEU A 31 4.97 2.33 -7.87
C LEU A 31 3.77 3.13 -7.35
N GLY A 32 2.56 2.86 -7.85
CA GLY A 32 1.36 3.57 -7.39
C GLY A 32 1.07 3.35 -5.91
N ILE A 33 1.14 2.09 -5.47
CA ILE A 33 0.93 1.72 -4.05
C ILE A 33 2.05 2.30 -3.20
N GLY A 34 3.31 2.09 -3.59
CA GLY A 34 4.49 2.53 -2.86
C GLY A 34 4.59 4.04 -2.76
N ALA A 35 4.23 4.78 -3.81
CA ALA A 35 4.19 6.24 -3.78
C ALA A 35 3.13 6.73 -2.79
N ASN A 36 1.92 6.16 -2.81
CA ASN A 36 0.88 6.55 -1.86
C ASN A 36 1.28 6.22 -0.40
N THR A 37 1.85 5.04 -0.16
CA THR A 37 2.39 4.65 1.15
C THR A 37 3.54 5.55 1.59
N ALA A 38 4.45 5.92 0.68
CA ALA A 38 5.56 6.81 0.99
C ALA A 38 5.08 8.23 1.32
N ILE A 39 4.12 8.76 0.55
CA ILE A 39 3.50 10.05 0.85
C ILE A 39 2.82 10.01 2.21
N PHE A 40 2.00 8.99 2.50
CA PHE A 40 1.35 8.87 3.81
C PHE A 40 2.38 8.69 4.93
N SER A 41 3.43 7.88 4.74
CA SER A 41 4.48 7.67 5.75
C SER A 41 5.33 8.91 5.99
N VAL A 42 5.61 9.70 4.95
CA VAL A 42 6.32 10.98 5.07
C VAL A 42 5.41 12.02 5.71
N CYS A 43 4.15 12.11 5.31
CA CYS A 43 3.17 12.98 5.97
C CYS A 43 3.02 12.58 7.43
N ASP A 44 2.87 11.30 7.77
CA ASP A 44 2.84 10.81 9.15
C ASP A 44 4.13 11.19 9.89
N ALA A 45 5.31 10.92 9.33
CA ALA A 45 6.58 11.27 9.97
C ALA A 45 6.79 12.79 10.14
N VAL A 46 6.33 13.61 9.20
CA VAL A 46 6.53 15.07 9.20
C VAL A 46 5.43 15.80 9.96
N LEU A 47 4.20 15.28 9.99
CA LEU A 47 3.04 15.88 10.66
C LEU A 47 2.85 15.33 12.09
N LEU A 48 3.15 14.05 12.36
CA LEU A 48 3.13 13.44 13.69
C LEU A 48 4.50 13.43 14.40
N LYS A 49 5.60 13.71 13.70
CA LYS A 49 6.91 13.87 14.33
C LYS A 49 7.67 15.17 14.03
N PRO A 50 7.02 16.35 14.05
CA PRO A 50 7.65 17.54 14.56
C PRO A 50 7.32 17.61 16.06
N LEU A 51 8.27 17.17 16.88
CA LEU A 51 8.60 17.63 18.23
C LEU A 51 8.78 16.46 19.24
N PRO A 52 9.94 16.38 19.91
CA PRO A 52 10.03 15.73 21.22
C PRO A 52 9.08 16.45 22.17
N TYR A 53 7.87 15.93 22.33
CA TYR A 53 6.94 16.44 23.32
C TYR A 53 7.34 15.84 24.67
N SER A 54 8.02 16.63 25.50
CA SER A 54 8.46 16.24 26.85
C SER A 54 7.31 16.04 27.85
N ASP A 55 6.03 16.14 27.45
CA ASP A 55 4.91 16.16 28.41
C ASP A 55 3.56 15.66 27.82
N PRO A 56 3.40 14.35 27.53
CA PRO A 56 2.21 13.78 26.87
C PRO A 56 0.87 13.91 27.64
N ASP A 57 0.84 14.50 28.84
CA ASP A 57 -0.34 14.57 29.72
C ASP A 57 -1.44 15.56 29.25
N ARG A 58 -1.26 16.23 28.10
CA ARG A 58 -2.16 17.28 27.60
C ARG A 58 -2.81 17.05 26.24
N ILE A 59 -2.74 15.84 25.68
CA ILE A 59 -3.35 15.54 24.38
C ILE A 59 -4.81 15.10 24.59
N VAL A 60 -5.73 16.07 24.64
CA VAL A 60 -7.17 15.82 24.63
C VAL A 60 -7.60 15.59 23.17
N MET A 61 -8.06 14.39 22.85
CA MET A 61 -8.67 14.09 21.55
C MET A 61 -10.06 14.75 21.48
N LEU A 62 -10.20 15.77 20.62
CA LEU A 62 -11.51 16.24 20.18
C LEU A 62 -11.91 15.44 18.93
N TRP A 63 -12.81 14.48 19.13
CA TRP A 63 -13.52 13.82 18.04
C TRP A 63 -14.71 14.70 17.67
N GLU A 64 -14.72 15.29 16.48
CA GLU A 64 -15.93 15.91 15.92
C GLU A 64 -16.74 14.84 15.16
N GLN A 65 -18.05 14.89 15.39
CA GLN A 65 -19.05 13.85 15.11
C GLN A 65 -19.30 13.56 13.63
#